data_AF-W1WJS3-F1
#
_entry.id   AF-W1WJS3-F1
#
_cell.length_a   1.000
_cell.length_b   1.000
_cell.length_c   1.000
_cell.angle_alpha   90.00
_cell.angle_beta   90.00
_cell.angle_gamma   90.00
#
_symmetry.space_group_name_H-M   'P 1'
#
loop_
_entity.id
_entity.type
_entity.pdbx_description
1 polymer ?
#
loop_
_entity_poly.entity_id
_entity_poly.type
_entity_poly.pdbx_seq_one_letter_code
_entity_poly.pdbx_strand_id
1 'polypeptide(L)'
;MNPLQQKLDINSDRYRIIVSVKEDYLDGKLSLEEGNRILKEKLGTCTPDEFAYAEQSLKGVYKDEEILDKMDDLLNLFDGVLVRAENEYPENHPLWAYLEEINAVEKVALEADELLKQDKFIKNPWLGIFDSLAQWRIHLSRKQNQLYPMLEEHGFDRPTRIMWTFDDGVRDAISASYALLREDKYEEFLASVPETLAKLRDLNSKELEVLLPTSFKLLSDEEFVRMSKNDHEIGYAIINAPGLYVVPGINDSAALLNGNTASQNSAVSNEFLNDLAG
;
A
#
# COMPACT_ATOMS: atom_id res chain seq x y z
N MET A 1 17.29 -22.47 -3.90
CA MET A 1 15.94 -21.96 -3.62
C MET A 1 15.99 -20.45 -3.71
N ASN A 2 14.96 -19.79 -4.22
CA ASN A 2 14.94 -18.32 -4.30
C ASN A 2 15.01 -17.75 -2.85
N PRO A 3 15.91 -16.78 -2.54
CA PRO A 3 16.06 -16.24 -1.18
C PRO A 3 14.76 -15.65 -0.59
N LEU A 4 13.98 -14.95 -1.40
CA LEU A 4 12.68 -14.39 -1.00
C LEU A 4 11.70 -15.51 -0.63
N GLN A 5 11.66 -16.58 -1.44
CA GLN A 5 10.83 -17.76 -1.18
C GLN A 5 11.16 -18.40 0.18
N GLN A 6 12.45 -18.48 0.51
CA GLN A 6 12.89 -19.04 1.78
C GLN A 6 12.49 -18.16 2.95
N LYS A 7 12.66 -16.83 2.81
CA LYS A 7 12.35 -15.87 3.87
C LYS A 7 10.86 -15.81 4.18
N LEU A 8 10.02 -15.97 3.15
CA LEU A 8 8.57 -16.07 3.29
C LEU A 8 8.06 -17.48 3.59
N ASP A 9 8.93 -18.49 3.75
CA ASP A 9 8.54 -19.89 4.02
C ASP A 9 7.49 -20.44 3.02
N ILE A 10 7.65 -20.13 1.73
CA ILE A 10 6.65 -20.45 0.71
C ILE A 10 6.77 -21.91 0.27
N ASN A 11 5.69 -22.67 0.47
CA ASN A 11 5.57 -24.04 -0.02
C ASN A 11 5.58 -24.08 -1.57
N SER A 12 6.52 -24.83 -2.14
CA SER A 12 6.73 -24.87 -3.59
C SER A 12 5.56 -25.47 -4.37
N ASP A 13 4.83 -26.44 -3.81
CA ASP A 13 3.72 -27.09 -4.50
C ASP A 13 2.49 -26.19 -4.52
N ARG A 14 2.21 -25.52 -3.39
CA ARG A 14 1.14 -24.52 -3.28
C ARG A 14 1.40 -23.34 -4.20
N TYR A 15 2.61 -22.79 -4.17
CA TYR A 15 3.06 -21.73 -5.07
C TYR A 15 2.83 -22.06 -6.56
N ARG A 16 3.19 -23.26 -7.00
CA ARG A 16 3.01 -23.67 -8.41
C ARG A 16 1.56 -23.69 -8.83
N ILE A 17 0.65 -24.08 -7.93
CA ILE A 17 -0.80 -24.04 -8.20
C ILE A 17 -1.24 -22.59 -8.39
N ILE A 18 -0.82 -21.69 -7.49
CA ILE A 18 -1.17 -20.27 -7.56
C ILE A 18 -0.72 -19.65 -8.89
N VAL A 19 0.55 -19.83 -9.25
CA VAL A 19 1.10 -19.28 -10.50
C VAL A 19 0.41 -19.87 -11.72
N SER A 20 0.24 -21.20 -11.78
CA SER A 20 -0.43 -21.84 -12.92
C SER A 20 -1.86 -21.31 -13.13
N VAL A 21 -2.63 -21.11 -12.06
CA VAL A 21 -4.00 -20.57 -12.19
C VAL A 21 -3.97 -19.10 -12.59
N LYS A 22 -3.06 -18.29 -12.05
CA LYS A 22 -2.90 -16.88 -12.45
C LYS A 22 -2.52 -16.77 -13.93
N GLU A 23 -1.56 -17.55 -14.40
CA GLU A 23 -1.14 -17.56 -15.82
C GLU A 23 -2.28 -18.00 -16.73
N ASP A 24 -2.97 -19.11 -16.40
CA ASP A 24 -4.07 -19.59 -17.23
C ASP A 24 -5.26 -18.61 -17.25
N TYR A 25 -5.50 -17.87 -16.17
CA TYR A 25 -6.47 -16.78 -16.15
C TYR A 25 -6.02 -15.58 -17.00
N LEU A 26 -4.78 -15.11 -16.83
CA LEU A 26 -4.22 -13.99 -17.59
C LEU A 26 -4.16 -14.29 -19.10
N ASP A 27 -3.89 -15.54 -19.47
CA ASP A 27 -3.89 -16.01 -20.86
C ASP A 27 -5.31 -16.26 -21.43
N GLY A 28 -6.37 -16.07 -20.63
CA GLY A 28 -7.76 -16.27 -21.03
C GLY A 28 -8.16 -17.74 -21.22
N LYS A 29 -7.38 -18.68 -20.70
CA LYS A 29 -7.67 -20.13 -20.72
C LYS A 29 -8.66 -20.53 -19.61
N LEU A 30 -8.72 -19.75 -18.53
CA LEU A 30 -9.68 -19.91 -17.45
C LEU A 30 -10.57 -18.66 -17.33
N SER A 31 -11.84 -18.88 -17.00
CA SER A 31 -12.70 -17.80 -16.50
C SER A 31 -12.38 -17.53 -15.02
N LEU A 32 -12.85 -16.39 -14.52
CA LEU A 32 -12.71 -16.01 -13.10
C LEU A 32 -13.30 -17.09 -12.17
N GLU A 33 -14.52 -17.57 -12.49
CA GLU A 33 -15.22 -18.60 -11.73
C GLU A 33 -14.46 -19.92 -11.73
N GLU A 34 -13.94 -20.34 -12.88
CA GLU A 34 -13.21 -21.60 -13.04
C GLU A 34 -11.89 -21.57 -12.26
N GLY A 35 -11.15 -20.47 -12.37
CA GLY A 35 -9.89 -20.27 -11.65
C GLY A 35 -10.11 -20.22 -10.13
N ASN A 36 -11.12 -19.47 -9.66
CA ASN A 36 -11.46 -19.42 -8.24
C ASN A 36 -11.85 -20.80 -7.69
N ARG A 37 -12.65 -21.57 -8.43
CA ARG A 37 -13.01 -22.95 -8.07
C ARG A 37 -11.76 -23.83 -7.91
N ILE A 38 -10.81 -23.75 -8.84
CA ILE A 38 -9.56 -24.52 -8.76
C ILE A 38 -8.74 -24.12 -7.52
N LEU A 39 -8.65 -22.83 -7.20
CA LEU A 39 -7.94 -22.36 -6.01
C LEU A 39 -8.62 -22.87 -4.73
N LYS A 40 -9.95 -22.81 -4.64
CA LYS A 40 -10.71 -23.36 -3.50
C LYS A 40 -10.49 -24.86 -3.32
N GLU A 41 -10.58 -25.64 -4.40
CA GLU A 41 -10.43 -27.09 -4.35
C GLU A 41 -9.00 -27.53 -4.02
N LYS A 42 -7.99 -26.86 -4.57
CA LYS A 42 -6.58 -27.31 -4.48
C LYS A 42 -5.78 -26.68 -3.35
N LEU A 43 -6.06 -25.42 -3.01
CA LEU A 43 -5.34 -24.71 -1.96
C LEU A 43 -6.15 -24.62 -0.66
N GLY A 44 -7.48 -24.53 -0.77
CA GLY A 44 -8.40 -24.21 0.33
C GLY A 44 -8.29 -22.76 0.78
N THR A 45 -7.08 -22.35 1.16
CA THR A 45 -6.72 -20.99 1.58
C THR A 45 -5.45 -20.53 0.89
N CYS A 46 -5.21 -19.22 0.83
CA CYS A 46 -4.00 -18.59 0.34
C CYS A 46 -3.61 -17.47 1.32
N THR A 47 -2.38 -17.49 1.81
CA THR A 47 -1.87 -16.43 2.70
C THR A 47 -1.46 -15.18 1.92
N PRO A 48 -1.41 -14.00 2.58
CA PRO A 48 -0.95 -12.76 1.94
C PRO A 48 0.41 -12.88 1.26
N ASP A 49 1.37 -13.54 1.92
CA ASP A 49 2.72 -13.74 1.40
C ASP A 49 2.77 -14.74 0.24
N GLU A 50 1.92 -15.76 0.22
CA GLU A 50 1.77 -16.65 -0.94
C GLU A 50 1.23 -15.90 -2.16
N PHE A 51 0.20 -15.07 -1.99
CA PHE A 51 -0.35 -14.23 -3.06
C PHE A 51 0.71 -13.26 -3.59
N ALA A 52 1.39 -12.55 -2.70
CA ALA A 52 2.37 -11.55 -3.07
C ALA A 52 3.64 -12.16 -3.70
N TYR A 53 4.09 -13.32 -3.20
CA TYR A 53 5.21 -14.04 -3.80
C TYR A 53 4.85 -14.59 -5.20
N ALA A 54 3.62 -15.04 -5.40
CA ALA A 54 3.16 -15.45 -6.72
C ALA A 54 3.14 -14.26 -7.70
N GLU A 55 2.74 -13.07 -7.25
CA GLU A 55 2.85 -11.84 -8.04
C GLU A 55 4.30 -11.52 -8.42
N GLN A 56 5.22 -11.54 -7.44
CA GLN A 56 6.64 -11.34 -7.70
C GLN A 56 7.21 -12.33 -8.71
N SER A 57 6.73 -13.57 -8.71
CA SER A 57 7.25 -14.64 -9.57
C SER A 57 6.83 -14.52 -11.03
N LEU A 58 5.78 -13.75 -11.32
CA LEU A 58 5.33 -13.44 -12.68
C LEU A 58 6.16 -12.30 -13.34
N LYS A 59 7.13 -11.72 -12.60
CA LYS A 59 8.04 -10.69 -13.10
C LYS A 59 8.80 -11.18 -14.34
N GLY A 60 8.73 -10.40 -15.42
CA GLY A 60 9.40 -10.71 -16.68
C GLY A 60 8.64 -11.65 -17.61
N VAL A 61 7.51 -12.21 -17.16
CA VAL A 61 6.55 -12.94 -18.01
C VAL A 61 5.48 -11.98 -18.54
N TYR A 62 4.93 -11.16 -17.65
CA TYR A 62 3.95 -10.12 -17.96
C TYR A 62 4.54 -8.74 -17.69
N LYS A 63 4.04 -7.70 -18.37
CA LYS A 63 4.39 -6.31 -18.04
C LYS A 63 3.70 -5.87 -16.76
N ASP A 64 4.23 -4.85 -16.11
CA ASP A 64 3.66 -4.35 -14.85
C ASP A 64 2.32 -3.66 -15.10
N GLU A 65 2.13 -3.00 -16.25
CA GLU A 65 0.85 -2.40 -16.64
C GLU A 65 -0.25 -3.45 -16.88
N GLU A 66 0.10 -4.59 -17.48
CA GLU A 66 -0.85 -5.69 -17.72
C GLU A 66 -1.37 -6.29 -16.42
N ILE A 67 -0.50 -6.42 -15.41
CA ILE A 67 -0.92 -6.89 -14.09
C ILE A 67 -1.70 -5.82 -13.35
N LEU A 68 -1.28 -4.56 -13.41
CA LEU A 68 -1.98 -3.45 -12.77
C LEU A 68 -3.44 -3.38 -13.23
N ASP A 69 -3.67 -3.41 -14.56
CA ASP A 69 -5.00 -3.38 -15.17
C ASP A 69 -5.86 -4.60 -14.76
N LYS A 70 -5.21 -5.68 -14.32
CA LYS A 70 -5.84 -6.94 -13.91
C LYS A 70 -5.82 -7.17 -12.40
N MET A 71 -5.35 -6.22 -11.59
CA MET A 71 -5.13 -6.49 -10.16
C MET A 71 -6.45 -6.78 -9.43
N ASP A 72 -7.52 -6.05 -9.72
CA ASP A 72 -8.83 -6.30 -9.09
C ASP A 72 -9.41 -7.66 -9.51
N ASP A 73 -9.30 -8.00 -10.79
CA ASP A 73 -9.64 -9.32 -11.33
C ASP A 73 -8.82 -10.44 -10.63
N LEU A 74 -7.51 -10.21 -10.45
CA LEU A 74 -6.61 -11.13 -9.78
C LEU A 74 -6.88 -11.24 -8.28
N LEU A 75 -7.37 -10.21 -7.60
CA LEU A 75 -7.82 -10.31 -6.21
C LEU A 75 -9.14 -11.08 -6.12
N ASN A 76 -10.10 -10.77 -6.99
CA ASN A 76 -11.37 -11.48 -7.09
C ASN A 76 -11.18 -12.98 -7.41
N LEU A 77 -10.12 -13.32 -8.13
CA LEU A 77 -9.75 -14.72 -8.39
C LEU A 77 -9.51 -15.49 -7.09
N PHE A 78 -9.08 -14.83 -6.01
CA PHE A 78 -8.86 -15.41 -4.69
C PHE A 78 -10.00 -15.12 -3.71
N ASP A 79 -11.16 -14.67 -4.17
CA ASP A 79 -12.32 -14.44 -3.29
C ASP A 79 -12.73 -15.73 -2.54
N GLY A 80 -12.82 -15.63 -1.21
CA GLY A 80 -13.03 -16.76 -0.31
C GLY A 80 -11.85 -17.74 -0.22
N VAL A 81 -10.69 -17.41 -0.77
CA VAL A 81 -9.43 -18.18 -0.68
C VAL A 81 -8.35 -17.38 0.04
N LEU A 82 -8.16 -16.10 -0.31
CA LEU A 82 -7.20 -15.22 0.35
C LEU A 82 -7.64 -15.02 1.81
N VAL A 83 -6.79 -15.45 2.74
CA VAL A 83 -7.05 -15.26 4.18
C VAL A 83 -6.46 -13.96 4.65
N ARG A 84 -7.21 -13.26 5.50
CA ARG A 84 -6.71 -12.06 6.17
C ARG A 84 -5.78 -12.46 7.30
N ALA A 85 -4.58 -11.88 7.35
CA ALA A 85 -3.68 -12.10 8.47
C ALA A 85 -4.21 -11.35 9.71
N GLU A 86 -4.29 -12.05 10.84
CA GLU A 86 -4.61 -11.48 12.15
C GLU A 86 -3.31 -11.09 12.87
N ASN A 87 -2.53 -10.17 12.26
CA ASN A 87 -1.30 -9.69 12.88
C ASN A 87 -1.62 -8.64 13.95
N GLU A 88 -1.04 -8.82 15.13
CA GLU A 88 -0.98 -7.77 16.16
C GLU A 88 0.37 -7.07 16.07
N TYR A 89 0.37 -5.80 15.66
CA TYR A 89 1.56 -4.98 15.63
C TYR A 89 1.77 -4.31 16.99
N PRO A 90 2.97 -4.43 17.61
CA PRO A 90 3.25 -3.76 18.88
C PRO A 90 3.00 -2.26 18.82
N GLU A 91 2.63 -1.65 19.93
CA GLU A 91 2.50 -0.20 20.03
C GLU A 91 3.82 0.48 19.59
N ASN A 92 3.70 1.59 18.85
CA ASN A 92 4.81 2.33 18.23
C ASN A 92 5.54 1.60 17.08
N HIS A 93 5.19 0.34 16.77
CA HIS A 93 5.73 -0.34 15.59
C HIS A 93 5.38 0.44 14.30
N PRO A 94 6.27 0.51 13.29
CA PRO A 94 5.96 1.25 12.06
C PRO A 94 4.68 0.77 11.35
N LEU A 95 4.44 -0.55 11.30
CA LEU A 95 3.20 -1.13 10.75
C LEU A 95 1.97 -0.85 11.63
N TRP A 96 2.15 -0.70 12.95
CA TRP A 96 1.08 -0.21 13.83
C TRP A 96 0.72 1.23 13.46
N ALA A 97 1.71 2.09 13.17
CA ALA A 97 1.44 3.47 12.77
C ALA A 97 0.69 3.53 11.42
N TYR A 98 1.05 2.71 10.43
CA TYR A 98 0.28 2.61 9.18
C TYR A 98 -1.17 2.17 9.43
N LEU A 99 -1.39 1.18 10.30
CA LEU A 99 -2.73 0.73 10.67
C LEU A 99 -3.55 1.86 11.33
N GLU A 100 -2.96 2.61 12.26
CA GLU A 100 -3.64 3.72 12.93
C GLU A 100 -3.99 4.86 11.97
N GLU A 101 -3.13 5.17 11.01
CA GLU A 101 -3.43 6.13 9.96
C GLU A 101 -4.57 5.68 9.05
N ILE A 102 -4.58 4.41 8.64
CA ILE A 102 -5.66 3.84 7.83
C ILE A 102 -6.99 3.90 8.60
N ASN A 103 -6.98 3.57 9.89
CA ASN A 103 -8.15 3.70 10.75
C ASN A 103 -8.60 5.16 10.91
N ALA A 104 -7.67 6.12 10.94
CA ALA A 104 -7.98 7.53 11.05
C ALA A 104 -8.55 8.10 9.74
N VAL A 105 -7.98 7.76 8.59
CA VAL A 105 -8.48 8.24 7.29
C VAL A 105 -9.82 7.63 6.93
N GLU A 106 -10.13 6.40 7.36
CA GLU A 106 -11.47 5.83 7.16
C GLU A 106 -12.54 6.63 7.92
N LYS A 107 -12.24 7.17 9.10
CA LYS A 107 -13.18 8.06 9.81
C LYS A 107 -13.44 9.34 9.00
N VAL A 108 -12.41 9.91 8.38
CA VAL A 108 -12.54 11.06 7.48
C VAL A 108 -13.36 10.72 6.23
N ALA A 109 -13.15 9.53 5.66
CA ALA A 109 -13.92 9.05 4.50
C ALA A 109 -15.41 8.84 4.86
N LEU A 110 -15.71 8.32 6.04
CA LEU A 110 -17.08 8.20 6.53
C LEU A 110 -17.75 9.56 6.75
N GLU A 111 -17.04 10.56 7.25
CA GLU A 111 -17.55 11.93 7.33
C GLU A 111 -17.89 12.49 5.94
N ALA A 112 -17.07 12.19 4.93
CA ALA A 112 -17.32 12.59 3.55
C ALA A 112 -18.58 11.90 2.98
N ASP A 113 -18.74 10.61 3.22
CA ASP A 113 -19.95 9.86 2.83
C ASP A 113 -21.22 10.44 3.47
N GLU A 114 -21.15 10.86 4.74
CA GLU A 114 -22.29 11.51 5.40
C GLU A 114 -22.59 12.91 4.82
N LEU A 115 -21.55 13.67 4.43
CA LEU A 115 -21.77 14.96 3.75
C LEU A 115 -22.38 14.79 2.35
N LEU A 116 -22.01 13.75 1.60
CA LEU A 116 -22.60 13.46 0.28
C LEU A 116 -24.11 13.24 0.32
N LYS A 117 -24.66 12.80 1.46
CA LYS A 117 -26.10 12.57 1.65
C LYS A 117 -26.90 13.85 1.90
N GLN A 118 -26.23 14.99 2.08
CA GLN A 118 -26.90 16.25 2.40
C GLN A 118 -27.37 16.97 1.13
N ASP A 119 -28.61 17.45 1.12
CA ASP A 119 -29.18 18.18 -0.02
C ASP A 119 -28.52 19.54 -0.27
N LYS A 120 -27.96 20.16 0.80
CA LYS A 120 -27.38 21.50 0.72
C LYS A 120 -25.86 21.41 0.78
N PHE A 121 -25.21 21.96 -0.25
CA PHE A 121 -23.77 22.14 -0.24
C PHE A 121 -23.34 23.24 0.74
N ILE A 122 -22.42 22.90 1.64
CA ILE A 122 -21.75 23.83 2.56
C ILE A 122 -20.24 23.59 2.44
N LYS A 123 -19.50 24.60 1.96
CA LYS A 123 -18.07 24.46 1.64
C LYS A 123 -17.18 24.15 2.85
N ASN A 124 -17.42 24.77 4.02
CA ASN A 124 -16.49 24.70 5.16
C ASN A 124 -16.27 23.28 5.71
N PRO A 125 -17.30 22.43 5.91
CA PRO A 125 -17.09 21.03 6.27
C PRO A 125 -16.24 20.26 5.26
N TRP A 126 -16.47 20.47 3.96
CA TRP A 126 -15.69 19.84 2.90
C TRP A 126 -14.21 20.26 2.93
N LEU A 127 -13.92 21.53 3.26
CA LEU A 127 -12.54 22.00 3.42
C LEU A 127 -11.83 21.25 4.55
N GLY A 128 -12.48 21.06 5.70
CA GLY A 128 -11.88 20.31 6.83
C GLY A 128 -11.60 18.83 6.50
N ILE A 129 -12.52 18.18 5.76
CA ILE A 129 -12.32 16.82 5.28
C ILE A 129 -11.12 16.75 4.33
N PHE A 130 -11.07 17.63 3.33
CA PHE A 130 -10.00 17.61 2.34
C PHE A 130 -8.65 18.10 2.86
N ASP A 131 -8.63 18.95 3.89
CA ASP A 131 -7.42 19.25 4.66
C ASP A 131 -6.87 18.00 5.36
N SER A 132 -7.76 17.14 5.86
CA SER A 132 -7.37 15.87 6.49
C SER A 132 -6.92 14.85 5.44
N LEU A 133 -7.67 14.67 4.35
CA LEU A 133 -7.28 13.79 3.24
C LEU A 133 -5.97 14.23 2.58
N ALA A 134 -5.70 15.53 2.46
CA ALA A 134 -4.45 16.03 1.89
C ALA A 134 -3.21 15.63 2.71
N GLN A 135 -3.36 15.35 4.01
CA GLN A 135 -2.28 14.81 4.83
C GLN A 135 -1.90 13.38 4.40
N TRP A 136 -2.77 12.65 3.71
CA TRP A 136 -2.50 11.27 3.26
C TRP A 136 -1.24 11.16 2.40
N ARG A 137 -0.84 12.25 1.72
CA ARG A 137 0.45 12.33 1.02
C ARG A 137 1.66 11.99 1.91
N ILE A 138 1.57 12.22 3.22
CA ILE A 138 2.62 11.91 4.20
C ILE A 138 2.71 10.40 4.42
N HIS A 139 1.57 9.72 4.56
CA HIS A 139 1.49 8.25 4.62
C HIS A 139 2.11 7.62 3.37
N LEU A 140 1.70 8.09 2.19
CA LEU A 140 2.25 7.62 0.90
C LEU A 140 3.76 7.88 0.81
N SER A 141 4.22 9.05 1.27
CA SER A 141 5.65 9.39 1.30
C SER A 141 6.45 8.45 2.20
N ARG A 142 5.95 8.08 3.38
CA ARG A 142 6.62 7.10 4.25
C ARG A 142 6.71 5.72 3.57
N LYS A 143 5.65 5.27 2.91
CA LYS A 143 5.68 4.00 2.16
C LYS A 143 6.72 4.04 1.04
N GLN A 144 6.67 5.07 0.20
CA GLN A 144 7.52 5.22 -0.97
C GLN A 144 9.01 5.41 -0.64
N ASN A 145 9.31 6.08 0.48
CA ASN A 145 10.70 6.41 0.84
C ASN A 145 11.31 5.50 1.91
N GLN A 146 10.49 4.75 2.66
CA GLN A 146 10.98 3.86 3.72
C GLN A 146 10.58 2.40 3.47
N LEU A 147 9.28 2.11 3.41
CA LEU A 147 8.81 0.72 3.36
C LEU A 147 9.21 0.01 2.06
N TYR A 148 8.92 0.61 0.90
CA TYR A 148 9.20 -0.02 -0.39
C TYR A 148 10.70 -0.27 -0.62
N PRO A 149 11.61 0.70 -0.41
CA PRO A 149 13.04 0.45 -0.56
C PRO A 149 13.54 -0.70 0.33
N MET A 150 13.03 -0.81 1.58
CA MET A 150 13.40 -1.92 2.46
C MET A 150 12.87 -3.27 1.96
N LEU A 151 11.66 -3.33 1.41
CA LEU A 151 11.13 -4.56 0.82
C LEU A 151 11.89 -4.97 -0.46
N GLU A 152 12.29 -3.99 -1.27
CA GLU A 152 13.10 -4.18 -2.48
C GLU A 152 14.50 -4.72 -2.18
N GLU A 153 15.11 -4.35 -1.05
CA GLU A 153 16.35 -4.98 -0.57
C GLU A 153 16.21 -6.50 -0.36
N HIS A 154 14.99 -7.00 -0.16
CA HIS A 154 14.67 -8.43 -0.08
C HIS A 154 14.17 -9.03 -1.40
N GLY A 155 14.21 -8.28 -2.50
CA GLY A 155 13.80 -8.72 -3.84
C GLY A 155 12.29 -8.73 -4.06
N PHE A 156 11.53 -7.96 -3.27
CA PHE A 156 10.07 -7.82 -3.35
C PHE A 156 9.63 -6.62 -4.23
N ASP A 157 10.31 -6.40 -5.36
CA ASP A 157 10.17 -5.14 -6.13
C ASP A 157 8.93 -5.03 -7.01
N ARG A 158 8.36 -6.15 -7.49
CA ARG A 158 7.21 -6.06 -8.39
C ARG A 158 5.94 -5.64 -7.64
N PRO A 159 5.59 -6.25 -6.49
CA PRO A 159 4.48 -5.78 -5.69
C PRO A 159 4.65 -4.32 -5.24
N THR A 160 5.86 -3.88 -4.85
CA THR A 160 6.08 -2.47 -4.44
C THR A 160 5.84 -1.50 -5.60
N ARG A 161 6.30 -1.81 -6.80
CA ARG A 161 6.02 -0.99 -8.01
C ARG A 161 4.55 -0.89 -8.34
N ILE A 162 3.82 -1.99 -8.25
CA ILE A 162 2.38 -1.99 -8.49
C ILE A 162 1.66 -1.14 -7.43
N MET A 163 2.03 -1.29 -6.15
CA MET A 163 1.48 -0.48 -5.06
C MET A 163 1.80 1.00 -5.21
N TRP A 164 2.98 1.36 -5.74
CA TRP A 164 3.33 2.74 -6.04
C TRP A 164 2.34 3.39 -7.02
N THR A 165 1.91 2.67 -8.06
CA THR A 165 0.92 3.21 -9.00
C THR A 165 -0.43 3.48 -8.34
N PHE A 166 -0.85 2.63 -7.39
CA PHE A 166 -2.05 2.90 -6.59
C PHE A 166 -1.86 4.13 -5.68
N ASP A 167 -0.68 4.29 -5.07
CA ASP A 167 -0.35 5.47 -4.27
C ASP A 167 -0.50 6.77 -5.06
N ASP A 168 0.10 6.81 -6.26
CA ASP A 168 0.00 7.95 -7.16
C ASP A 168 -1.45 8.23 -7.56
N GLY A 169 -2.22 7.18 -7.87
CA GLY A 169 -3.64 7.30 -8.19
C GLY A 169 -4.48 7.91 -7.06
N VAL A 170 -4.20 7.55 -5.80
CA VAL A 170 -4.88 8.15 -4.63
C VAL A 170 -4.44 9.60 -4.42
N ARG A 171 -3.14 9.88 -4.48
CA ARG A 171 -2.59 11.24 -4.34
C ARG A 171 -3.23 12.19 -5.35
N ASP A 172 -3.29 11.76 -6.61
CA ASP A 172 -3.75 12.58 -7.72
C ASP A 172 -5.27 12.81 -7.63
N ALA A 173 -6.05 11.78 -7.26
CA ALA A 173 -7.49 11.91 -7.05
C ALA A 173 -7.84 12.86 -5.90
N ILE A 174 -7.13 12.77 -4.75
CA ILE A 174 -7.32 13.70 -3.63
C ILE A 174 -6.98 15.12 -4.07
N SER A 175 -5.85 15.30 -4.76
CA SER A 175 -5.37 16.63 -5.18
C SER A 175 -6.31 17.29 -6.20
N ALA A 176 -6.77 16.53 -7.20
CA ALA A 176 -7.71 17.01 -8.21
C ALA A 176 -9.06 17.41 -7.60
N SER A 177 -9.65 16.54 -6.77
CA SER A 177 -10.90 16.85 -6.06
C SER A 177 -10.74 18.07 -5.15
N TYR A 178 -9.61 18.17 -4.44
CA TYR A 178 -9.38 19.33 -3.58
C TYR A 178 -9.25 20.64 -4.39
N ALA A 179 -8.61 20.60 -5.56
CA ALA A 179 -8.53 21.77 -6.45
C ALA A 179 -9.93 22.24 -6.88
N LEU A 180 -10.81 21.31 -7.28
CA LEU A 180 -12.21 21.63 -7.65
C LEU A 180 -12.95 22.34 -6.49
N LEU A 181 -12.79 21.86 -5.26
CA LEU A 181 -13.38 22.48 -4.08
C LEU A 181 -12.86 23.91 -3.84
N ARG A 182 -11.55 24.13 -4.03
CA ARG A 182 -10.91 25.44 -3.83
C ARG A 182 -11.31 26.44 -4.91
N GLU A 183 -11.54 25.98 -6.13
CA GLU A 183 -11.96 26.78 -7.30
C GLU A 183 -13.47 27.03 -7.39
N ASP A 184 -14.23 26.65 -6.35
CA ASP A 184 -15.70 26.79 -6.29
C ASP A 184 -16.46 25.99 -7.37
N LYS A 185 -15.84 24.94 -7.92
CA LYS A 185 -16.41 24.00 -8.91
C LYS A 185 -17.17 22.86 -8.22
N TYR A 186 -18.27 23.20 -7.56
CA TYR A 186 -18.92 22.31 -6.61
C TYR A 186 -19.58 21.08 -7.23
N GLU A 187 -20.15 21.20 -8.43
CA GLU A 187 -20.79 20.06 -9.11
C GLU A 187 -19.73 19.03 -9.53
N GLU A 188 -18.64 19.48 -10.14
CA GLU A 188 -17.52 18.61 -10.49
C GLU A 188 -16.85 18.02 -9.26
N PHE A 189 -16.68 18.83 -8.20
CA PHE A 189 -16.16 18.36 -6.92
C PHE A 189 -17.00 17.20 -6.37
N LEU A 190 -18.31 17.40 -6.20
CA LEU A 190 -19.19 16.36 -5.66
C LEU A 190 -19.21 15.11 -6.54
N ALA A 191 -19.11 15.26 -7.86
CA ALA A 191 -18.99 14.12 -8.78
C ALA A 191 -17.66 13.35 -8.64
N SER A 192 -16.58 14.03 -8.24
CA SER A 192 -15.24 13.42 -8.07
C SER A 192 -15.02 12.70 -6.74
N VAL A 193 -15.75 13.07 -5.69
CA VAL A 193 -15.57 12.51 -4.33
C VAL A 193 -15.77 10.98 -4.28
N PRO A 194 -16.83 10.38 -4.87
CA PRO A 194 -17.03 8.94 -4.79
C PRO A 194 -15.86 8.13 -5.36
N GLU A 195 -15.30 8.54 -6.51
CA GLU A 195 -14.14 7.87 -7.09
C GLU A 195 -12.88 8.05 -6.23
N THR A 196 -12.69 9.25 -5.66
CA THR A 196 -11.56 9.54 -4.77
C THR A 196 -11.59 8.65 -3.52
N LEU A 197 -12.75 8.53 -2.87
CA LEU A 197 -12.92 7.67 -1.69
C LEU A 197 -12.80 6.18 -2.05
N ALA A 198 -13.28 5.78 -3.23
CA ALA A 198 -13.12 4.41 -3.70
C ALA A 198 -11.65 4.04 -3.90
N LYS A 199 -10.85 4.89 -4.56
CA LYS A 199 -9.40 4.67 -4.73
C LYS A 199 -8.66 4.61 -3.40
N LEU A 200 -8.98 5.50 -2.46
CA LEU A 200 -8.39 5.52 -1.12
C LEU A 200 -8.68 4.20 -0.37
N ARG A 201 -9.93 3.78 -0.34
CA ARG A 201 -10.34 2.55 0.35
C ARG A 201 -9.77 1.30 -0.30
N ASP A 202 -9.69 1.29 -1.63
CA ASP A 202 -9.09 0.21 -2.39
C ASP A 202 -7.60 0.05 -2.06
N LEU A 203 -6.84 1.16 -2.06
CA LEU A 203 -5.44 1.16 -1.62
C LEU A 203 -5.30 0.63 -0.18
N ASN A 204 -6.08 1.19 0.76
CA ASN A 204 -6.05 0.79 2.16
C ASN A 204 -6.39 -0.70 2.34
N SER A 205 -7.34 -1.23 1.57
CA SER A 205 -7.68 -2.66 1.61
C SER A 205 -6.50 -3.52 1.16
N LYS A 206 -5.88 -3.18 0.02
CA LYS A 206 -4.70 -3.88 -0.51
C LYS A 206 -3.53 -3.82 0.48
N GLU A 207 -3.36 -2.71 1.19
CA GLU A 207 -2.35 -2.58 2.23
C GLU A 207 -2.59 -3.52 3.41
N LEU A 208 -3.80 -3.49 3.97
CA LEU A 208 -4.18 -4.29 5.14
C LEU A 208 -4.19 -5.78 4.84
N GLU A 209 -4.63 -6.18 3.64
CA GLU A 209 -4.78 -7.58 3.27
C GLU A 209 -3.46 -8.20 2.82
N VAL A 210 -2.62 -7.46 2.10
CA VAL A 210 -1.44 -8.01 1.44
C VAL A 210 -0.14 -7.37 1.88
N LEU A 211 -0.01 -6.04 1.73
CA LEU A 211 1.28 -5.36 1.92
C LEU A 211 1.78 -5.48 3.36
N LEU A 212 1.03 -4.99 4.35
CA LEU A 212 1.49 -4.93 5.74
C LEU A 212 1.74 -6.33 6.33
N PRO A 213 0.88 -7.35 6.10
CA PRO A 213 1.18 -8.71 6.55
C PRO A 213 2.45 -9.30 5.93
N THR A 214 2.65 -9.08 4.62
CA THR A 214 3.84 -9.55 3.94
C THR A 214 5.09 -8.84 4.44
N SER A 215 5.02 -7.51 4.64
CA SER A 215 6.11 -6.72 5.21
C SER A 215 6.50 -7.20 6.60
N PHE A 216 5.52 -7.55 7.45
CA PHE A 216 5.78 -8.05 8.80
C PHE A 216 6.55 -9.37 8.81
N LYS A 217 6.24 -10.26 7.87
CA LYS A 217 6.97 -11.53 7.71
C LYS A 217 8.36 -11.33 7.08
N LEU A 218 8.49 -10.33 6.20
CA LEU A 218 9.70 -10.13 5.41
C LEU A 218 10.76 -9.30 6.11
N LEU A 219 10.40 -8.30 6.91
CA LEU A 219 11.35 -7.38 7.53
C LEU A 219 11.69 -7.82 8.96
N SER A 220 12.92 -7.55 9.38
CA SER A 220 13.42 -7.79 10.73
C SER A 220 13.10 -6.64 11.68
N ASP A 221 13.18 -6.90 13.00
CA ASP A 221 13.04 -5.87 14.01
C ASP A 221 14.10 -4.76 13.86
N GLU A 222 15.34 -5.09 13.47
CA GLU A 222 16.38 -4.10 13.19
C GLU A 222 15.97 -3.12 12.08
N GLU A 223 15.32 -3.63 11.03
CA GLU A 223 14.82 -2.83 9.91
C GLU A 223 13.65 -1.95 10.35
N PHE A 224 12.73 -2.48 11.16
CA PHE A 224 11.62 -1.71 11.71
C PHE A 224 12.08 -0.62 12.69
N VAL A 225 13.09 -0.87 13.53
CA VAL A 225 13.68 0.15 14.41
C VAL A 225 14.29 1.28 13.59
N ARG A 226 15.01 0.95 12.51
CA ARG A 226 15.57 1.93 11.58
C ARG A 226 14.48 2.73 10.87
N MET A 227 13.45 2.05 10.37
CA MET A 227 12.31 2.69 9.70
C MET A 227 11.58 3.66 10.63
N SER A 228 11.34 3.27 11.88
CA SER A 228 10.66 4.12 12.87
C SER A 228 11.36 5.47 13.04
N LYS A 229 12.70 5.50 13.08
CA LYS A 229 13.45 6.76 13.19
C LYS A 229 13.30 7.65 11.96
N ASN A 230 13.44 7.07 10.77
CA ASN A 230 13.35 7.82 9.52
C ASN A 230 11.91 8.30 9.25
N ASP A 231 10.91 7.51 9.66
CA ASP A 231 9.49 7.89 9.58
C ASP A 231 9.22 9.20 10.34
N HIS A 232 9.89 9.45 11.47
CA HIS A 232 9.74 10.70 12.22
C HIS A 232 10.27 11.93 11.48
N GLU A 233 11.22 11.76 10.55
CA GLU A 233 11.71 12.85 9.71
C GLU A 233 10.69 13.22 8.62
N ILE A 234 9.88 12.26 8.18
CA ILE A 234 8.83 12.45 7.16
C ILE A 234 7.52 12.94 7.80
N GLY A 235 7.13 12.38 8.94
CA GLY A 235 5.91 12.70 9.68
C GLY A 235 4.79 11.67 9.50
N TYR A 236 3.64 11.97 10.11
CA TYR A 236 2.47 11.08 10.14
C TYR A 236 1.22 11.82 9.66
N ALA A 237 0.37 11.12 8.90
CA ALA A 237 -0.89 11.63 8.37
C ALA A 237 -2.01 11.48 9.40
N ILE A 238 -2.72 12.57 9.72
CA ILE A 238 -3.98 12.58 10.51
C ILE A 238 -3.80 12.22 12.00
N ILE A 239 -2.85 11.37 12.36
CA ILE A 239 -2.52 10.97 13.72
C ILE A 239 -1.39 11.82 14.30
N ASN A 240 -1.27 11.82 15.63
CA ASN A 240 -0.06 12.34 16.27
C ASN A 240 1.12 11.39 16.02
N ALA A 241 2.33 11.94 15.95
CA ALA A 241 3.53 11.13 15.87
C ALA A 241 3.61 10.18 17.08
N PRO A 242 3.74 8.86 16.85
CA PRO A 242 3.89 7.90 17.93
C PRO A 242 5.27 7.99 18.58
N GLY A 243 5.51 7.16 19.61
CA GLY A 243 6.86 6.97 20.11
C GLY A 243 7.75 6.25 19.07
N LEU A 244 9.06 6.23 19.34
CA LEU A 244 9.97 5.39 18.56
C LEU A 244 9.75 3.91 18.88
N TYR A 245 9.75 3.06 17.86
CA TYR A 245 9.81 1.62 18.02
C TYR A 245 11.18 1.22 18.58
N VAL A 246 11.18 0.54 19.73
CA VAL A 246 12.39 0.10 20.41
C VAL A 246 12.27 -1.37 20.75
N VAL A 247 13.32 -2.13 20.45
CA VAL A 247 13.42 -3.56 20.80
C VAL A 247 14.63 -3.76 21.71
N PRO A 248 14.46 -4.37 22.90
CA PRO A 248 15.58 -4.60 23.81
C PRO A 248 16.73 -5.36 23.15
N GLY A 249 17.92 -4.79 23.19
CA GLY A 249 19.13 -5.39 22.60
C GLY A 249 19.39 -5.01 21.14
N ILE A 250 18.43 -4.38 20.46
CA ILE A 250 18.62 -3.80 19.13
C ILE A 250 19.03 -2.34 19.31
N ASN A 251 20.35 -2.11 19.28
CA ASN A 251 20.91 -0.77 19.19
C ASN A 251 21.25 -0.50 17.73
N ASP A 252 20.62 0.52 17.16
CA ASP A 252 20.89 0.96 15.81
C ASP A 252 22.22 1.74 15.76
N SER A 253 23.31 0.97 15.75
CA SER A 253 24.66 1.44 15.42
C SER A 253 24.92 1.44 13.90
N ALA A 254 23.91 1.13 13.08
CA ALA A 254 24.03 0.93 11.63
C ALA A 254 23.76 2.19 10.79
N ALA A 255 23.39 3.32 11.41
CA ALA A 255 23.23 4.62 10.75
C ALA A 255 24.52 5.16 10.05
N LEU A 256 25.66 4.47 10.17
CA LEU A 256 26.94 4.89 9.57
C LEU A 256 27.31 4.21 8.23
N LEU A 257 26.56 3.21 7.75
CA LEU A 257 26.96 2.45 6.55
C LEU A 257 26.31 2.90 5.23
N ASN A 258 25.17 3.59 5.25
CA ASN A 258 24.45 4.01 4.03
C ASN A 258 24.64 5.48 3.64
N GLY A 259 25.48 6.24 4.34
CA GLY A 259 25.79 7.64 4.01
C GLY A 259 26.52 7.86 2.67
N ASN A 260 27.02 6.79 2.02
CA ASN A 260 27.81 6.89 0.79
C ASN A 260 27.04 6.58 -0.51
N THR A 261 25.81 6.05 -0.44
CA THR A 261 24.96 5.78 -1.63
C THR A 261 23.85 6.81 -1.83
N ALA A 262 23.52 7.62 -0.81
CA ALA A 262 22.49 8.66 -0.90
C ALA A 262 22.87 9.86 -1.80
N SER A 263 24.17 10.11 -2.03
CA SER A 263 24.62 11.29 -2.79
C SER A 263 24.35 11.26 -4.30
N GLN A 264 23.86 10.15 -4.87
CA GLN A 264 23.44 10.11 -6.28
C GLN A 264 21.91 10.19 -6.47
N ASN A 265 21.11 9.82 -5.48
CA ASN A 265 19.64 9.94 -5.56
C ASN A 265 19.10 11.26 -4.99
N SER A 266 19.90 11.99 -4.19
CA SER A 266 19.53 13.30 -3.63
C SER A 266 19.32 14.40 -4.69
N ALA A 267 19.83 14.20 -5.91
CA ALA A 267 19.61 15.14 -7.02
C ALA A 267 18.16 15.08 -7.54
N VAL A 268 17.52 13.91 -7.51
CA VAL A 268 16.13 13.71 -7.96
C VAL A 268 15.16 14.22 -6.88
N SER A 269 15.51 14.08 -5.61
CA SER A 269 14.71 14.56 -4.47
C SER A 269 14.57 16.09 -4.44
N ASN A 270 15.60 16.82 -4.87
CA ASN A 270 15.61 18.29 -4.84
C ASN A 270 14.90 18.93 -6.05
N GLU A 271 14.78 18.25 -7.19
CA GLU A 271 13.88 18.71 -8.26
C GLU A 271 12.41 18.54 -7.86
N PHE A 272 12.06 17.44 -7.19
CA PHE A 272 10.70 17.17 -6.72
C PHE A 272 10.20 18.17 -5.65
N LEU A 273 11.08 18.60 -4.73
CA LEU A 273 10.73 19.61 -3.72
C LEU A 273 10.51 21.02 -4.32
N ASN A 274 11.08 21.31 -5.49
CA ASN A 274 10.85 22.58 -6.18
C ASN A 274 9.52 22.62 -6.94
N ASP A 275 9.01 21.47 -7.39
CA ASP A 275 7.66 21.35 -7.98
C ASP A 275 6.53 21.47 -6.93
N LEU A 276 6.84 21.25 -5.65
CA LEU A 276 5.91 21.44 -4.51
C LEU A 276 5.66 22.92 -4.12
N ALA A 277 6.37 23.86 -4.75
CA ALA A 277 6.22 25.31 -4.51
C ALA A 277 5.49 26.05 -5.65
N GLY A 278 4.97 25.32 -6.65
CA GLY A 278 4.22 25.83 -7.79
C GLY A 278 2.71 25.60 -7.69
#